data_AF-A0A8B5WUL1-F1
#
_entry.id   AF-A0A8B5WUL1-F1
#
_cell.length_a   1.000
_cell.length_b   1.000
_cell.length_c   1.000
_cell.angle_alpha   90.00
_cell.angle_beta   90.00
_cell.angle_gamma   90.00
#
_symmetry.space_group_name_H-M   'P 1'
#
loop_
_entity.id
_entity.type
_entity.pdbx_description
1 polymer ?
#
loop_
_entity_poly.entity_id
_entity_poly.type
_entity_poly.pdbx_seq_one_letter_code
_entity_poly.pdbx_strand_id
1 'polypeptide(L)'
;MMFPRVFALVLATAVLVTSILIFVMGARFQKVEQAAYSGARRPWWFIMGLIVFAALYIVALVGFIGSAEKTWAGWVLMVVIPVGAALKGGLVILNKKGQQVVTSIEGDAAWRKIALARAVLLPIFLVLAYYV
;
A
#
# COMPACT_ATOMS: atom_id res chain seq x y z
N MET A 1 21.93 -0.67 0.07
CA MET A 1 21.03 0.40 0.55
C MET A 1 20.23 1.08 -0.56
N MET A 2 20.75 1.20 -1.79
CA MET A 2 20.02 1.83 -2.91
C MET A 2 18.64 1.20 -3.21
N PHE A 3 18.54 -0.13 -3.33
CA PHE A 3 17.26 -0.77 -3.69
C PHE A 3 16.14 -0.60 -2.65
N PRO A 4 16.38 -0.81 -1.33
CA PRO A 4 15.41 -0.47 -0.30
C PRO A 4 14.96 1.00 -0.32
N ARG A 5 15.89 1.92 -0.56
CA ARG A 5 15.58 3.35 -0.65
C ARG A 5 14.67 3.67 -1.83
N VAL A 6 14.99 3.13 -3.01
CA VAL A 6 14.14 3.28 -4.20
C VAL A 6 12.75 2.69 -3.94
N PHE A 7 12.67 1.52 -3.33
CA PHE A 7 11.40 0.90 -2.98
C PHE A 7 10.56 1.77 -2.03
N ALA A 8 11.18 2.35 -0.98
CA ALA A 8 10.50 3.28 -0.09
C ALA A 8 9.98 4.53 -0.81
N LEU A 9 10.75 5.09 -1.75
CA LEU A 9 10.33 6.24 -2.55
C LEU A 9 9.19 5.89 -3.52
N VAL A 10 9.21 4.68 -4.10
CA VAL A 10 8.09 4.18 -4.91
C VAL A 10 6.83 4.05 -4.06
N LEU A 11 6.93 3.52 -2.84
CA LEU A 11 5.80 3.44 -1.90
C LEU A 11 5.28 4.84 -1.52
N ALA A 12 6.17 5.78 -1.19
CA ALA A 12 5.82 7.17 -0.91
C ALA A 12 5.05 7.80 -2.08
N THR A 13 5.57 7.63 -3.30
CA THR A 13 4.94 8.13 -4.53
C THR A 13 3.59 7.47 -4.77
N ALA A 14 3.49 6.15 -4.61
CA ALA A 14 2.24 5.42 -4.77
C ALA A 14 1.19 5.90 -3.76
N VAL A 15 1.55 6.09 -2.50
CA VAL A 15 0.66 6.67 -1.48
C VAL A 15 0.20 8.07 -1.88
N LEU A 16 1.11 8.96 -2.27
CA LEU A 16 0.78 10.32 -2.66
C LEU A 16 -0.20 10.34 -3.84
N VAL A 17 0.16 9.68 -4.94
CA VAL A 17 -0.64 9.67 -6.18
C VAL A 17 -2.02 9.10 -5.93
N THR A 18 -2.10 7.98 -5.23
CA THR A 18 -3.40 7.34 -4.98
C THR A 18 -4.22 8.08 -3.93
N SER A 19 -3.62 8.73 -2.92
CA SER A 19 -4.34 9.63 -2.02
C SER A 19 -4.92 10.84 -2.77
N ILE A 20 -4.15 11.46 -3.67
CA ILE A 20 -4.65 12.53 -4.54
C ILE A 20 -5.80 12.02 -5.41
N LEU A 21 -5.63 10.86 -6.05
CA LEU A 21 -6.64 10.27 -6.91
C LEU A 21 -7.95 10.02 -6.16
N ILE A 22 -7.88 9.42 -4.96
CA ILE A 22 -9.06 9.19 -4.11
C ILE A 22 -9.71 10.52 -3.72
N PHE A 23 -8.91 11.51 -3.31
CA PHE A 23 -9.42 12.81 -2.87
C PHE A 23 -10.18 13.54 -4.00
N VAL A 24 -9.64 13.50 -5.22
CA VAL A 24 -10.23 14.13 -6.41
C VAL A 24 -11.46 13.35 -6.88
N MET A 25 -11.40 12.01 -6.89
CA MET A 25 -12.50 11.18 -7.40
C MET A 25 -13.68 11.06 -6.42
N GLY A 26 -13.45 11.22 -5.11
CA GLY A 26 -14.48 11.04 -4.09
C GLY A 26 -15.14 9.67 -4.17
N ALA A 27 -16.48 9.64 -4.11
CA ALA A 27 -17.28 8.41 -4.17
C ALA A 27 -17.11 7.62 -5.47
N ARG A 28 -16.62 8.24 -6.56
CA ARG A 28 -16.34 7.53 -7.82
C ARG A 28 -15.21 6.51 -7.67
N PHE A 29 -14.34 6.69 -6.67
CA PHE A 29 -13.26 5.73 -6.39
C PHE A 29 -13.79 4.37 -5.91
N GLN A 30 -14.98 4.32 -5.31
CA GLN A 30 -15.66 3.07 -4.93
C GLN A 30 -15.75 2.08 -6.10
N LYS A 31 -16.01 2.57 -7.33
CA LYS A 31 -16.10 1.72 -8.52
C LYS A 31 -14.76 1.08 -8.87
N VAL A 32 -13.66 1.80 -8.66
CA VAL A 32 -12.29 1.29 -8.88
C VAL A 32 -11.97 0.21 -7.85
N GLU A 33 -12.31 0.46 -6.59
CA GLU A 33 -12.10 -0.52 -5.51
C GLU A 33 -12.94 -1.79 -5.74
N GLN A 34 -14.22 -1.65 -6.10
CA GLN A 34 -15.08 -2.78 -6.41
C GLN A 34 -14.55 -3.59 -7.60
N ALA A 35 -14.10 -2.93 -8.66
CA ALA A 35 -13.51 -3.61 -9.81
C ALA A 35 -12.24 -4.41 -9.41
N ALA A 36 -11.42 -3.89 -8.50
CA ALA A 36 -10.20 -4.54 -8.05
C ALA A 36 -10.43 -5.69 -7.06
N TYR A 37 -11.37 -5.53 -6.11
CA TYR A 37 -11.51 -6.39 -4.95
C TYR A 37 -12.79 -7.24 -4.91
N SER A 38 -13.87 -6.82 -5.56
CA SER A 38 -15.18 -7.50 -5.49
C SER A 38 -15.69 -8.05 -6.83
N GLY A 39 -14.92 -7.92 -7.92
CA GLY A 39 -15.28 -8.46 -9.23
C GLY A 39 -15.06 -9.98 -9.35
N ALA A 40 -15.90 -10.67 -10.14
CA ALA A 40 -15.76 -12.10 -10.43
C ALA A 40 -14.41 -12.46 -11.10
N ARG A 41 -13.81 -11.48 -11.81
CA ARG A 41 -12.47 -11.58 -12.39
C ARG A 41 -11.70 -10.30 -12.10
N ARG A 42 -10.47 -10.43 -11.59
CA ARG A 42 -9.59 -9.28 -11.35
C ARG A 42 -9.14 -8.68 -12.69
N PRO A 43 -9.18 -7.35 -12.84
CA PRO A 43 -8.78 -6.71 -14.08
C PRO A 43 -7.28 -6.85 -14.31
N TRP A 44 -6.86 -6.92 -15.58
CA TRP A 44 -5.46 -7.18 -15.95
C TRP A 44 -4.51 -6.10 -15.41
N TRP A 45 -4.93 -4.83 -15.38
CA TRP A 45 -4.11 -3.74 -14.86
C TRP A 45 -3.78 -3.92 -13.36
N PHE A 46 -4.70 -4.51 -12.59
CA PHE A 46 -4.50 -4.80 -11.18
C PHE A 46 -3.49 -5.93 -10.99
N ILE A 47 -3.61 -6.98 -11.81
CA ILE A 47 -2.67 -8.11 -11.83
C ILE A 47 -1.27 -7.62 -12.20
N MET A 48 -1.14 -6.80 -13.24
CA MET A 48 0.14 -6.21 -13.64
C MET A 48 0.73 -5.33 -12.54
N GLY A 49 -0.10 -4.52 -11.88
CA GLY A 49 0.31 -3.73 -10.73
C GLY A 49 0.85 -4.59 -9.59
N LEU A 50 0.20 -5.72 -9.28
CA LEU A 50 0.68 -6.68 -8.29
C LEU A 50 2.01 -7.34 -8.69
N ILE A 51 2.16 -7.73 -9.95
CA ILE A 51 3.40 -8.35 -10.47
C ILE A 51 4.56 -7.35 -10.36
N VAL A 52 4.36 -6.12 -10.81
CA VAL A 52 5.37 -5.06 -10.72
C VAL A 52 5.72 -4.77 -9.26
N PHE A 53 4.71 -4.64 -8.40
CA PHE A 53 4.92 -4.43 -6.97
C PHE A 53 5.73 -5.57 -6.33
N ALA A 54 5.37 -6.82 -6.61
CA ALA A 54 6.06 -7.99 -6.09
C ALA A 54 7.51 -8.06 -6.59
N ALA A 55 7.75 -7.78 -7.87
CA ALA A 55 9.09 -7.74 -8.45
C ALA A 55 9.95 -6.66 -7.78
N LEU A 56 9.43 -5.44 -7.61
CA LEU A 56 10.13 -4.35 -6.93
C LEU A 56 10.47 -4.70 -5.48
N TYR A 57 9.53 -5.32 -4.76
CA TYR A 57 9.75 -5.78 -3.40
C TYR A 57 10.83 -6.87 -3.34
N ILE A 58 10.78 -7.88 -4.22
CA ILE A 58 11.78 -8.96 -4.26
C ILE A 58 13.17 -8.41 -4.54
N VAL A 59 13.31 -7.50 -5.52
CA VAL A 59 14.59 -6.85 -5.83
C VAL A 59 15.11 -6.07 -4.62
N ALA A 60 14.24 -5.31 -3.94
CA ALA A 60 14.62 -4.56 -2.75
C ALA A 60 14.99 -5.47 -1.57
N LEU A 61 14.27 -6.57 -1.38
CA LEU A 61 14.52 -7.56 -0.35
C LEU A 61 15.85 -8.28 -0.57
N VAL A 62 16.15 -8.72 -1.80
CA VAL A 62 17.45 -9.32 -2.14
C VAL A 62 18.57 -8.32 -1.90
N GLY A 63 18.38 -7.06 -2.31
CA GLY A 63 19.33 -5.97 -2.04
C GLY A 63 19.53 -5.66 -0.56
N PHE A 64 18.51 -5.87 0.28
CA PHE A 64 18.60 -5.73 1.74
C PHE A 64 19.26 -6.94 2.41
N ILE A 65 18.96 -8.17 1.96
CA ILE A 65 19.57 -9.39 2.50
C ILE A 65 21.07 -9.37 2.22
N GLY A 66 21.46 -9.02 0.99
CA GLY A 66 22.86 -8.96 0.55
C GLY A 66 23.66 -7.77 1.09
N SER A 67 23.05 -6.82 1.81
CA SER A 67 23.82 -5.71 2.41
C SER A 67 24.54 -6.17 3.69
N ALA A 68 25.81 -5.76 3.82
CA ALA A 68 26.64 -6.03 4.99
C ALA A 68 26.05 -5.40 6.27
N GLU A 69 25.54 -4.17 6.15
CA GLU A 69 24.86 -3.46 7.23
C GLU A 69 23.35 -3.47 7.04
N LYS A 70 22.61 -3.68 8.13
CA LYS A 70 21.14 -3.66 8.16
C LYS A 70 20.66 -2.60 9.14
N THR A 71 20.01 -1.58 8.61
CA THR A 71 19.43 -0.52 9.44
C THR A 71 18.08 -0.96 10.02
N TRP A 72 17.67 -0.33 11.13
CA TRP A 72 16.33 -0.55 11.69
C TRP A 72 15.24 -0.20 10.67
N ALA A 73 15.44 0.84 9.86
CA ALA A 73 14.50 1.26 8.82
C ALA A 73 14.37 0.18 7.73
N GLY A 74 15.47 -0.51 7.40
CA GLY A 74 15.46 -1.63 6.46
C GLY A 74 14.66 -2.81 6.99
N TRP A 75 14.82 -3.16 8.27
CA TRP A 75 13.99 -4.18 8.93
C TRP A 75 12.50 -3.80 8.95
N VAL A 76 12.19 -2.55 9.26
CA VAL A 76 10.81 -2.06 9.26
C VAL A 76 10.21 -2.16 7.85
N LEU A 77 10.93 -1.69 6.84
CA LEU A 77 10.47 -1.63 5.46
C LEU A 77 10.34 -3.01 4.81
N MET A 78 11.31 -3.90 5.04
CA MET A 78 11.40 -5.20 4.36
C MET A 78 10.73 -6.34 5.13
N VAL A 79 10.46 -6.18 6.42
CA VAL A 79 9.89 -7.27 7.23
C VAL A 79 8.64 -6.82 7.96
N VAL A 80 8.74 -5.79 8.81
CA VAL A 80 7.62 -5.40 9.68
C VAL A 80 6.40 -4.97 8.87
N ILE A 81 6.58 -4.10 7.87
CA ILE A 81 5.48 -3.62 7.03
C ILE A 81 4.85 -4.77 6.21
N PRO A 82 5.61 -5.59 5.45
CA PRO A 82 5.04 -6.72 4.73
C PRO A 82 4.31 -7.74 5.62
N VAL A 83 4.91 -8.10 6.75
CA VAL A 83 4.29 -9.03 7.72
C VAL A 83 3.02 -8.43 8.32
N GLY A 84 3.07 -7.17 8.75
CA GLY A 84 1.90 -6.46 9.27
C GLY A 84 0.77 -6.34 8.25
N ALA A 85 1.10 -6.10 6.98
CA ALA A 85 0.13 -6.07 5.89
C ALA A 85 -0.50 -7.45 5.64
N ALA A 86 0.29 -8.52 5.64
CA ALA A 86 -0.21 -9.90 5.50
C ALA A 86 -1.11 -10.30 6.66
N LEU A 87 -0.71 -10.01 7.90
CA LEU A 87 -1.50 -10.25 9.11
C LEU A 87 -2.82 -9.48 9.05
N LYS A 88 -2.78 -8.18 8.74
CA LYS A 88 -3.98 -7.37 8.56
C LYS A 88 -4.89 -7.96 7.49
N GLY A 89 -4.34 -8.36 6.34
CA GLY A 89 -5.09 -9.00 5.27
C GLY A 89 -5.80 -10.28 5.72
N GLY A 90 -5.09 -11.15 6.44
CA GLY A 90 -5.66 -12.37 7.01
C GLY A 90 -6.78 -12.08 8.03
N LEU A 91 -6.56 -11.12 8.92
CA LEU A 91 -7.56 -10.72 9.92
C LEU A 91 -8.82 -10.12 9.28
N VAL A 92 -8.68 -9.39 8.17
CA VAL A 92 -9.83 -8.86 7.43
C VAL A 92 -10.71 -9.98 6.88
N ILE A 93 -10.14 -11.09 6.43
CA ILE A 93 -10.92 -12.26 5.92
C ILE A 93 -11.82 -12.82 7.02
N LEU A 94 -11.37 -12.81 8.27
CA LEU A 94 -12.12 -13.32 9.42
C LEU A 94 -13.13 -12.29 9.97
N ASN A 95 -12.96 -11.00 9.67
CA ASN A 95 -13.79 -9.92 10.22
C ASN A 95 -14.92 -9.49 9.26
N LYS A 96 -15.98 -10.29 9.17
CA LYS A 96 -17.16 -10.00 8.31
C LYS A 96 -17.83 -8.65 8.63
N LYS A 97 -17.88 -8.27 9.92
CA LYS A 97 -18.45 -6.98 10.34
C LYS A 97 -17.63 -5.80 9.83
N GLY A 98 -16.31 -5.89 9.92
CA GLY A 98 -15.40 -4.87 9.38
C GLY A 98 -15.50 -4.75 7.85
N GLN A 99 -15.64 -5.87 7.14
CA GLN A 99 -15.86 -5.86 5.69
C GLN A 99 -17.14 -5.10 5.31
N GLN A 100 -18.24 -5.35 6.02
CA GLN A 100 -19.51 -4.67 5.77
C GLN A 100 -19.41 -3.15 5.92
N VAL A 101 -18.73 -2.68 6.98
CA VAL A 101 -18.50 -1.23 7.22
C VAL A 101 -17.71 -0.59 6.08
N VAL A 102 -16.71 -1.27 5.54
CA VAL A 102 -15.91 -0.76 4.41
C VAL A 102 -16.72 -0.75 3.12
N THR A 103 -17.50 -1.80 2.87
CA THR A 103 -18.36 -1.87 1.67
C THR A 103 -19.53 -0.90 1.69
N SER A 104 -19.92 -0.39 2.87
CA SER A 104 -20.99 0.60 3.02
C SER A 104 -20.47 2.05 3.06
N ILE A 105 -19.21 2.30 2.71
CA ILE A 105 -18.66 3.65 2.65
C ILE A 105 -19.27 4.37 1.45
N GLU A 106 -20.09 5.37 1.74
CA GLU A 106 -20.76 6.18 0.72
C GLU A 106 -20.44 7.66 0.90
N GLY A 107 -20.47 8.39 -0.22
CA GLY A 107 -20.33 9.84 -0.25
C GLY A 107 -18.88 10.36 -0.30
N ASP A 108 -18.73 11.51 -0.94
CA ASP A 108 -17.42 12.13 -1.20
C ASP A 108 -16.67 12.50 0.08
N ALA A 109 -17.38 12.94 1.12
CA ALA A 109 -16.79 13.35 2.38
C ALA A 109 -16.07 12.19 3.09
N ALA A 110 -16.64 10.98 3.04
CA ALA A 110 -16.02 9.79 3.62
C ALA A 110 -14.75 9.41 2.85
N TRP A 111 -14.84 9.38 1.52
CA TRP A 111 -13.70 9.06 0.65
C TRP A 111 -12.54 10.06 0.76
N ARG A 112 -12.84 11.36 0.89
CA ARG A 112 -11.80 12.38 1.15
C ARG A 112 -11.13 12.21 2.51
N LYS A 113 -11.88 11.85 3.56
CA LYS A 113 -11.31 11.53 4.87
C LYS A 113 -10.36 10.32 4.79
N ILE A 114 -10.73 9.29 4.03
CA ILE A 114 -9.87 8.11 3.80
C ILE A 114 -8.58 8.51 3.07
N ALA A 115 -8.69 9.34 2.03
CA ALA A 115 -7.52 9.85 1.30
C ALA A 115 -6.52 10.55 2.23
N LEU A 116 -7.01 11.42 3.12
CA LEU A 116 -6.20 12.17 4.08
C LEU A 116 -5.61 11.26 5.16
N ALA A 117 -6.41 10.36 5.73
CA ALA A 117 -5.94 9.39 6.73
C ALA A 117 -4.80 8.51 6.18
N ARG A 118 -4.88 8.14 4.91
CA ARG A 118 -3.85 7.37 4.22
C ARG A 118 -2.62 8.20 3.85
N ALA A 119 -2.79 9.49 3.57
CA ALA A 119 -1.68 10.39 3.24
C ALA A 119 -0.65 10.51 4.38
N VAL A 120 -1.03 10.22 5.62
CA VAL A 120 -0.12 10.12 6.78
C VAL A 120 0.98 9.07 6.58
N LEU A 121 0.79 8.08 5.71
CA LEU A 121 1.84 7.11 5.37
C LEU A 121 2.98 7.73 4.55
N LEU A 122 2.75 8.86 3.87
CA LEU A 122 3.76 9.53 3.06
C LEU A 122 5.00 9.93 3.88
N PRO A 123 4.90 10.71 4.97
CA PRO A 123 6.07 11.05 5.79
C PRO A 123 6.75 9.81 6.37
N ILE A 124 5.99 8.75 6.70
CA ILE A 124 6.57 7.50 7.19
C ILE A 124 7.50 6.89 6.13
N PHE A 125 7.05 6.76 4.88
CA PHE A 125 7.89 6.21 3.82
C PHE A 125 9.07 7.10 3.45
N LEU A 126 8.93 8.42 3.53
CA LEU A 126 10.04 9.35 3.32
C LEU A 126 11.11 9.24 4.42
N VAL A 127 10.69 9.12 5.68
CA VAL A 127 11.60 8.88 6.81
C VAL A 127 12.31 7.54 6.64
N LEU A 128 11.59 6.48 6.30
CA LEU A 128 12.22 5.18 6.05
C LEU A 128 13.21 5.23 4.88
N ALA A 129 12.87 5.93 3.79
CA ALA A 129 13.79 6.10 2.66
C ALA A 129 15.10 6.81 3.06
N TYR A 130 15.01 7.79 3.97
CA TYR A 130 16.18 8.53 4.46
C TYR A 130 17.11 7.65 5.31
N TYR A 131 16.54 6.77 6.14
CA TYR A 131 17.29 5.93 7.10
C TYR A 131 17.65 4.52 6.58
N VAL A 132 17.37 4.21 5.31
CA VAL A 132 17.63 2.89 4.68
C VAL A 132 18.76 2.91 3.66
#